data_AF-A0A1S1WSH1-F1
#
_entry.id   AF-A0A1S1WSH1-F1
#
_cell.length_a   1.000
_cell.length_b   1.000
_cell.length_c   1.000
_cell.angle_alpha   90.00
_cell.angle_beta   90.00
_cell.angle_gamma   90.00
#
_symmetry.space_group_name_H-M   'P 1'
#
loop_
_entity.id
_entity.type
_entity.pdbx_description
1 polymer ?
#
loop_
_entity_poly.entity_id
_entity_poly.type
_entity_poly.pdbx_seq_one_letter_code
_entity_poly.pdbx_strand_id
1 'polypeptide(L)'
;MAILNKAWIRHLLHGATLLAILQALAPLPAQADANRLTTASANRPADVPANYVVTPFGFFHPSCVQEIKRQEKLLADGRIQAADGNIRAGASCGHVRYGAHGEAIAAHDAQAGPRPAASTQDTANGWVEDTDLVTSSAYGGINASWAVPAAPVGSDGQVVYFFPGLQDRDNVQSILQPVLGWNAFNDNAWTIASWNCCQNGAVNYSTPQTVNSGDQIVGTVQNNCAAGTATCASWSINTLDITLNVSSALNRTSNYGQTFNWAFGGVLEVYGVAGCQDYPQDGTISFNNIQLFDINKKQITKPASLAWSPNVLQQSGCNLNSSATTSVSTLSY
;
A
#
# COMPACT_ATOMS: atom_id res chain seq x y z
N MET A 1 -81.58 -1.36 -53.55
CA MET A 1 -81.60 -2.38 -54.62
C MET A 1 -80.19 -2.94 -54.74
N ALA A 2 -79.96 -4.16 -54.24
CA ALA A 2 -79.68 -5.36 -55.05
C ALA A 2 -78.17 -5.47 -55.39
N ILE A 3 -77.41 -6.56 -55.22
CA ILE A 3 -77.60 -7.98 -54.93
C ILE A 3 -76.20 -8.54 -54.49
N LEU A 4 -76.18 -9.61 -53.68
CA LEU A 4 -75.01 -10.44 -53.35
C LEU A 4 -74.29 -11.01 -54.60
N ASN A 5 -72.97 -11.27 -54.53
CA ASN A 5 -72.49 -12.61 -54.91
C ASN A 5 -71.16 -13.06 -54.29
N LYS A 6 -71.04 -14.38 -54.19
CA LYS A 6 -70.15 -15.22 -53.38
C LYS A 6 -68.73 -15.41 -53.96
N ALA A 7 -67.78 -15.54 -53.02
CA ALA A 7 -66.66 -16.52 -52.90
C ALA A 7 -65.75 -16.84 -54.11
N TRP A 8 -64.43 -16.93 -53.88
CA TRP A 8 -63.65 -18.18 -53.78
C TRP A 8 -62.13 -17.91 -53.69
N ILE A 9 -61.53 -18.60 -52.72
CA ILE A 9 -60.13 -18.86 -52.35
C ILE A 9 -59.15 -19.02 -53.54
N ARG A 10 -57.93 -18.47 -53.43
CA ARG A 10 -56.67 -19.20 -53.67
C ARG A 10 -55.44 -18.49 -53.12
N HIS A 11 -54.69 -19.25 -52.33
CA HIS A 11 -53.45 -18.93 -51.64
C HIS A 11 -52.33 -18.45 -52.55
N LEU A 12 -51.58 -17.45 -52.10
CA LEU A 12 -50.17 -17.26 -52.44
C LEU A 12 -49.40 -16.94 -51.17
N LEU A 13 -48.69 -17.95 -50.67
CA LEU A 13 -47.62 -17.81 -49.70
C LEU A 13 -46.53 -16.92 -50.30
N HIS A 14 -46.19 -15.83 -49.62
CA HIS A 14 -44.88 -15.21 -49.74
C HIS A 14 -44.28 -15.16 -48.34
N GLY A 15 -43.24 -15.98 -48.16
CA GLY A 15 -42.53 -16.16 -46.91
C GLY A 15 -41.84 -14.87 -46.48
N ALA A 16 -42.15 -14.42 -45.27
CA ALA A 16 -41.26 -13.55 -44.52
C ALA A 16 -40.21 -14.45 -43.86
N THR A 17 -38.99 -14.43 -44.38
CA THR A 17 -37.81 -15.01 -43.75
C THR A 17 -37.53 -14.22 -42.46
N LEU A 18 -37.98 -14.72 -41.32
CA LEU A 18 -37.49 -14.29 -40.02
C LEU A 18 -36.07 -14.84 -39.85
N LEU A 19 -35.06 -13.98 -40.02
CA LEU A 19 -33.70 -14.30 -39.61
C LEU A 19 -33.65 -14.22 -38.07
N ALA A 20 -33.77 -15.35 -37.39
CA ALA A 20 -33.49 -15.45 -35.97
C ALA A 20 -31.97 -15.34 -35.78
N ILE A 21 -31.48 -14.16 -35.42
CA ILE A 21 -30.10 -13.98 -34.98
C ILE A 21 -30.01 -14.56 -33.57
N LEU A 22 -29.60 -15.83 -33.46
CA LEU A 22 -29.05 -16.37 -32.21
C LEU A 22 -27.72 -15.64 -31.96
N GLN A 23 -27.76 -14.55 -31.19
CA GLN A 23 -26.53 -14.06 -30.57
C GLN A 23 -26.15 -15.06 -29.49
N ALA A 24 -25.13 -15.86 -29.76
CA ALA A 24 -24.42 -16.57 -28.72
C ALA A 24 -23.89 -15.52 -27.73
N LEU A 25 -24.52 -15.42 -26.57
CA LEU A 25 -23.94 -14.74 -25.41
C LEU A 25 -22.69 -15.52 -25.04
N ALA A 26 -21.54 -15.13 -25.61
CA ALA A 26 -20.26 -15.54 -25.09
C ALA A 26 -20.22 -15.10 -23.62
N PRO A 27 -19.91 -15.99 -22.66
CA PRO A 27 -19.67 -15.54 -21.30
C PRO A 27 -18.55 -14.49 -21.36
N LEU A 28 -18.83 -13.31 -20.83
CA LEU A 28 -17.80 -12.32 -20.55
C LEU A 28 -16.67 -13.05 -19.79
N PRO A 29 -15.39 -12.85 -20.16
CA PRO A 29 -14.31 -13.40 -19.36
C PRO A 29 -14.52 -12.92 -17.93
N ALA A 30 -14.50 -13.85 -16.97
CA ALA A 30 -14.49 -13.51 -15.56
C ALA A 30 -13.39 -12.46 -15.38
N GLN A 31 -13.76 -11.26 -14.91
CA GLN A 31 -12.77 -10.28 -14.47
C GLN A 31 -11.84 -11.01 -13.51
N ALA A 32 -10.57 -11.18 -13.90
CA ALA A 32 -9.54 -11.58 -12.97
C ALA A 32 -9.67 -10.66 -11.76
N ASP A 33 -9.63 -11.22 -10.54
CA ASP A 33 -9.72 -10.44 -9.32
C ASP A 33 -8.62 -9.38 -9.32
N ALA A 34 -8.97 -8.17 -9.76
CA ALA A 34 -8.11 -7.02 -9.70
C ALA A 34 -7.84 -6.75 -8.21
N ASN A 35 -6.58 -6.57 -7.83
CA ASN A 35 -6.10 -6.27 -6.48
C ASN A 35 -5.87 -7.47 -5.54
N ARG A 36 -5.45 -8.64 -6.05
CA ARG A 36 -4.94 -9.70 -5.17
C ARG A 36 -3.50 -9.40 -4.76
N LEU A 37 -3.22 -9.34 -3.46
CA LEU A 37 -1.86 -9.16 -2.96
C LEU A 37 -0.91 -10.25 -3.46
N THR A 38 0.34 -9.87 -3.70
CA THR A 38 1.39 -10.79 -4.14
C THR A 38 1.68 -11.84 -3.08
N THR A 39 1.64 -13.11 -3.48
CA THR A 39 2.04 -14.21 -2.62
C THR A 39 3.55 -14.22 -2.42
N ALA A 40 4.01 -14.70 -1.28
CA ALA A 40 5.41 -14.80 -0.95
C ALA A 40 6.18 -15.57 -2.04
N SER A 41 7.22 -14.95 -2.61
CA SER A 41 7.93 -15.47 -3.78
C SER A 41 8.73 -16.75 -3.46
N ALA A 42 9.32 -17.34 -4.49
CA ALA A 42 10.24 -18.47 -4.30
C ALA A 42 11.46 -18.11 -3.43
N ASN A 43 11.88 -16.84 -3.44
CA ASN A 43 13.03 -16.32 -2.70
C ASN A 43 12.70 -15.87 -1.26
N ARG A 44 11.47 -16.11 -0.77
CA ARG A 44 11.11 -15.83 0.63
C ARG A 44 11.94 -16.67 1.62
N PRO A 45 12.06 -16.26 2.89
CA PRO A 45 12.65 -17.11 3.93
C PRO A 45 11.93 -18.47 4.03
N ALA A 46 12.69 -19.56 4.24
CA ALA A 46 12.18 -20.93 4.16
C ALA A 46 11.01 -21.22 5.11
N ASP A 47 10.97 -20.57 6.27
CA ASP A 47 9.93 -20.75 7.29
C ASP A 47 8.62 -20.04 6.93
N VAL A 48 8.63 -19.15 5.93
CA VAL A 48 7.42 -18.45 5.45
C VAL A 48 6.61 -19.37 4.54
N PRO A 49 5.33 -19.65 4.84
CA PRO A 49 4.51 -20.46 3.96
C PRO A 49 4.24 -19.78 2.61
N ALA A 50 4.27 -20.56 1.52
CA ALA A 50 4.12 -20.03 0.15
C ALA A 50 2.76 -19.36 -0.13
N ASN A 51 1.73 -19.72 0.64
CA ASN A 51 0.39 -19.16 0.51
C ASN A 51 0.20 -17.84 1.31
N TYR A 52 1.25 -17.34 1.97
CA TYR A 52 1.21 -16.04 2.62
C TYR A 52 1.38 -14.94 1.58
N VAL A 53 0.90 -13.74 1.90
CA VAL A 53 1.02 -12.55 1.06
C VAL A 53 2.04 -11.58 1.64
N VAL A 54 2.71 -10.86 0.75
CA VAL A 54 3.68 -9.83 1.08
C VAL A 54 2.95 -8.52 1.39
N THR A 55 3.36 -7.85 2.45
CA THR A 55 2.88 -6.53 2.87
C THR A 55 4.08 -5.67 3.27
N PRO A 56 3.95 -4.34 3.39
CA PRO A 56 5.01 -3.50 3.96
C PRO A 56 5.11 -3.61 5.50
N PHE A 57 4.80 -4.79 6.04
CA PHE A 57 4.90 -5.18 7.46
C PHE A 57 5.37 -6.63 7.62
N GLY A 58 5.85 -7.26 6.54
CA GLY A 58 6.21 -8.68 6.50
C GLY A 58 5.17 -9.54 5.76
N PHE A 59 5.18 -10.83 6.08
CA PHE A 59 4.33 -11.83 5.45
C PHE A 59 3.13 -12.19 6.33
N PHE A 60 1.93 -12.14 5.73
CA PHE A 60 0.68 -12.39 6.43
C PHE A 60 -0.14 -13.48 5.75
N HIS A 61 -0.92 -14.22 6.53
CA HIS A 61 -1.97 -15.04 5.95
C HIS A 61 -2.99 -14.11 5.23
N PRO A 62 -3.48 -14.44 4.03
CA PRO A 62 -4.37 -13.56 3.28
C PRO A 62 -5.62 -13.11 4.04
N SER A 63 -6.14 -13.94 4.95
CA SER A 63 -7.31 -13.59 5.79
C SER A 63 -7.02 -12.53 6.85
N CYS A 64 -5.76 -12.19 7.10
CA CYS A 64 -5.32 -11.18 8.05
C CYS A 64 -5.11 -9.81 7.39
N VAL A 65 -5.21 -9.72 6.07
CA VAL A 65 -5.00 -8.48 5.32
C VAL A 65 -6.33 -8.06 4.70
N GLN A 66 -6.77 -6.83 4.99
CA GLN A 66 -8.07 -6.35 4.52
C GLN A 66 -8.01 -4.98 3.87
N GLU A 67 -8.75 -4.85 2.77
CA GLU A 67 -9.02 -3.57 2.13
C GLU A 67 -10.06 -2.80 2.95
N ILE A 68 -9.78 -1.52 3.17
CA ILE A 68 -10.75 -0.50 3.56
C ILE A 68 -11.08 0.30 2.32
N LYS A 69 -12.26 0.07 1.75
CA LYS A 69 -12.66 0.68 0.49
C LYS A 69 -12.86 2.18 0.64
N ARG A 70 -12.84 2.88 -0.50
CA ARG A 70 -13.23 4.29 -0.55
C ARG A 70 -14.60 4.47 0.10
N GLN A 71 -14.72 5.44 1.01
CA GLN A 71 -15.92 5.74 1.83
C GLN A 71 -16.25 4.72 2.93
N GLU A 72 -15.50 3.62 3.08
CA GLU A 72 -15.58 2.80 4.29
C GLU A 72 -14.82 3.45 5.45
N LYS A 73 -15.21 3.09 6.67
CA LYS A 73 -14.57 3.53 7.90
C LYS A 73 -14.28 2.34 8.79
N LEU A 74 -13.03 2.21 9.22
CA LEU A 74 -12.65 1.29 10.28
C LEU A 74 -13.14 1.84 11.63
N LEU A 75 -13.91 1.03 12.36
CA LEU A 75 -14.40 1.33 13.69
C LEU A 75 -13.37 0.90 14.74
N ALA A 76 -13.45 1.45 15.96
CA ALA A 76 -12.51 1.18 17.03
C ALA A 76 -12.48 -0.30 17.47
N ASP A 77 -13.57 -1.03 17.23
CA ASP A 77 -13.72 -2.46 17.51
C ASP A 77 -13.28 -3.36 16.33
N GLY A 78 -12.68 -2.79 15.29
CA GLY A 78 -12.18 -3.50 14.11
C GLY A 78 -13.25 -3.79 13.04
N ARG A 79 -14.53 -3.50 13.29
CA ARG A 79 -15.57 -3.61 12.27
C ARG A 79 -15.45 -2.50 11.24
N ILE A 80 -16.05 -2.71 10.06
CA ILE A 80 -15.97 -1.77 8.95
C ILE A 80 -17.37 -1.30 8.61
N GLN A 81 -17.56 0.02 8.66
CA GLN A 81 -18.80 0.67 8.28
C GLN A 81 -18.70 1.18 6.85
N ALA A 82 -19.62 0.77 5.99
CA ALA A 82 -19.79 1.25 4.62
C ALA A 82 -20.47 2.63 4.57
N ALA A 83 -20.45 3.26 3.40
CA ALA A 83 -21.01 4.59 3.18
C ALA A 83 -22.52 4.69 3.45
N ASP A 84 -23.25 3.60 3.23
CA ASP A 84 -24.69 3.46 3.50
C ASP A 84 -25.00 3.17 4.98
N GLY A 85 -23.97 3.09 5.83
CA GLY A 85 -24.08 2.80 7.25
C GLY A 85 -24.04 1.30 7.60
N ASN A 86 -24.06 0.40 6.61
CA ASN A 86 -23.97 -1.04 6.84
C ASN A 86 -22.63 -1.41 7.48
N ILE A 87 -22.63 -2.40 8.37
CA ILE A 87 -21.43 -2.82 9.10
C ILE A 87 -21.08 -4.25 8.70
N ARG A 88 -19.85 -4.46 8.23
CA ARG A 88 -19.25 -5.78 8.01
C ARG A 88 -18.20 -6.08 9.08
N ALA A 89 -17.98 -7.36 9.35
CA ALA A 89 -16.86 -7.79 10.17
C ALA A 89 -15.54 -7.38 9.51
N GLY A 90 -14.57 -6.99 10.34
CA GLY A 90 -13.18 -6.86 9.90
C GLY A 90 -12.47 -8.23 9.93
N ALA A 91 -11.23 -8.24 9.47
CA ALA A 91 -10.33 -9.37 9.53
C ALA A 91 -10.08 -9.75 10.99
N SER A 92 -10.37 -11.01 11.32
CA SER A 92 -10.01 -11.62 12.60
C SER A 92 -8.79 -12.49 12.36
N CYS A 93 -7.60 -11.97 12.64
CA CYS A 93 -6.37 -12.72 12.41
C CYS A 93 -6.09 -13.66 13.58
N GLY A 94 -6.19 -14.97 13.34
CA GLY A 94 -5.72 -16.02 14.25
C GLY A 94 -4.45 -16.72 13.76
N HIS A 95 -3.88 -16.26 12.66
CA HIS A 95 -2.70 -16.86 12.06
C HIS A 95 -1.42 -16.20 12.58
N VAL A 96 -0.38 -17.00 12.74
CA VAL A 96 0.99 -16.50 12.89
C VAL A 96 1.32 -15.63 11.67
N ARG A 97 2.06 -14.55 11.87
CA ARG A 97 2.68 -13.79 10.77
C ARG A 97 4.19 -13.95 10.83
N TYR A 98 4.87 -13.58 9.76
CA TYR A 98 6.32 -13.70 9.68
C TYR A 98 6.95 -12.36 9.34
N GLY A 99 8.02 -12.01 10.03
CA GLY A 99 8.81 -10.85 9.68
C GLY A 99 9.69 -11.10 8.45
N ALA A 100 10.53 -10.12 8.14
CA ALA A 100 11.32 -10.11 6.92
C ALA A 100 12.30 -11.28 6.80
N HIS A 101 12.78 -11.82 7.93
CA HIS A 101 13.75 -12.91 7.97
C HIS A 101 13.12 -14.26 8.30
N GLY A 102 11.79 -14.36 8.26
CA GLY A 102 11.04 -15.59 8.52
C GLY A 102 10.79 -15.87 10.00
N GLU A 103 11.09 -14.92 10.88
CA GLU A 103 10.77 -15.03 12.30
C GLU A 103 9.25 -15.04 12.52
N ALA A 104 8.75 -16.07 13.19
CA ALA A 104 7.34 -16.21 13.52
C ALA A 104 6.94 -15.23 14.63
N ILE A 105 5.88 -14.46 14.40
CA ILE A 105 5.29 -13.53 15.35
C ILE A 105 3.84 -13.94 15.61
N ALA A 106 3.49 -14.12 16.88
CA ALA A 106 2.17 -14.63 17.24
C ALA A 106 1.07 -13.63 16.83
N ALA A 107 -0.13 -14.15 16.56
CA ALA A 107 -1.27 -13.37 16.05
C ALA A 107 -1.68 -12.17 16.94
N HIS A 108 -1.36 -12.23 18.24
CA HIS A 108 -1.71 -11.19 19.21
C HIS A 108 -0.55 -10.25 19.55
N ASP A 109 0.64 -10.48 19.01
CA ASP A 109 1.77 -9.57 19.15
C ASP A 109 1.63 -8.48 18.07
N ALA A 110 1.04 -7.35 18.46
CA ALA A 110 0.72 -6.21 17.59
C ALA A 110 1.95 -5.42 17.09
N GLN A 111 3.16 -5.94 17.32
CA GLN A 111 4.43 -5.27 17.03
C GLN A 111 4.78 -5.31 15.54
N ALA A 112 4.54 -4.25 14.75
CA ALA A 112 5.35 -4.06 13.55
C ALA A 112 6.82 -4.27 13.95
N GLY A 113 7.55 -5.13 13.23
CA GLY A 113 8.90 -5.51 13.63
C GLY A 113 9.75 -4.25 13.82
N PRO A 114 10.63 -4.20 14.84
CA PRO A 114 11.55 -3.08 14.97
C PRO A 114 12.35 -2.94 13.66
N ARG A 115 12.81 -1.72 13.36
CA ARG A 115 13.75 -1.52 12.24
C ARG A 115 14.85 -2.59 12.31
N PRO A 116 15.02 -3.41 11.25
CA PRO A 116 15.89 -4.57 11.33
C PRO A 116 17.36 -4.16 11.51
N ALA A 117 18.13 -5.00 12.20
CA ALA A 117 19.58 -4.87 12.27
C ALA A 117 20.22 -5.21 10.92
N ALA A 118 21.45 -4.74 10.69
CA ALA A 118 22.07 -4.94 9.40
C ALA A 118 22.33 -6.42 9.06
N SER A 119 22.05 -6.83 7.82
CA SER A 119 22.10 -8.23 7.38
C SER A 119 22.79 -8.39 6.02
N THR A 120 23.37 -9.56 5.77
CA THR A 120 24.10 -9.95 4.54
C THR A 120 23.45 -11.16 3.85
N GLN A 121 22.12 -11.22 3.79
CA GLN A 121 21.42 -12.34 3.13
C GLN A 121 21.63 -12.33 1.61
N ASP A 122 21.68 -13.52 1.01
CA ASP A 122 21.78 -13.71 -0.45
C ASP A 122 20.55 -13.15 -1.18
N THR A 123 19.41 -13.09 -0.50
CA THR A 123 18.18 -12.43 -0.95
C THR A 123 17.79 -11.34 0.05
N ALA A 124 17.56 -10.13 -0.45
CA ALA A 124 17.09 -9.02 0.37
C ALA A 124 15.59 -9.17 0.66
N ASN A 125 15.25 -9.06 1.95
CA ASN A 125 13.88 -9.02 2.46
C ASN A 125 13.79 -8.01 3.60
N GLY A 126 12.72 -7.22 3.67
CA GLY A 126 12.54 -6.13 4.62
C GLY A 126 13.22 -4.82 4.19
N TRP A 127 13.51 -3.97 5.17
CA TRP A 127 14.04 -2.63 4.92
C TRP A 127 15.50 -2.69 4.48
N VAL A 128 15.80 -2.06 3.35
CA VAL A 128 17.14 -2.02 2.73
C VAL A 128 17.83 -0.69 3.04
N GLU A 129 17.09 0.41 2.93
CA GLU A 129 17.59 1.76 3.17
C GLU A 129 16.48 2.62 3.78
N ASP A 130 16.87 3.54 4.66
CA ASP A 130 15.96 4.54 5.20
C ASP A 130 16.68 5.84 5.52
N THR A 131 15.91 6.92 5.55
CA THR A 131 16.30 8.16 6.22
C THR A 131 15.34 8.41 7.37
N ASP A 132 15.86 8.61 8.58
CA ASP A 132 15.03 8.69 9.77
C ASP A 132 15.33 9.92 10.64
N LEU A 133 14.32 10.33 11.41
CA LEU A 133 14.43 11.45 12.33
C LEU A 133 13.54 11.26 13.56
N VAL A 134 14.17 11.27 14.72
CA VAL A 134 13.52 11.15 16.02
C VAL A 134 13.40 12.51 16.69
N THR A 135 12.25 12.78 17.31
CA THR A 135 12.10 13.89 18.26
C THR A 135 11.57 13.41 19.60
N SER A 136 11.64 14.26 20.63
CA SER A 136 11.04 14.00 21.94
C SER A 136 9.55 14.33 21.99
N SER A 137 8.98 14.91 20.93
CA SER A 137 7.59 15.35 20.86
C SER A 137 6.84 14.58 19.77
N ALA A 138 5.52 14.44 19.91
CA ALA A 138 4.72 13.82 18.87
C ALA A 138 4.68 14.71 17.61
N TYR A 139 4.78 14.08 16.45
CA TYR A 139 4.45 14.71 15.18
C TYR A 139 2.93 14.85 15.04
N GLY A 140 2.51 15.86 14.28
CA GLY A 140 1.14 16.03 13.80
C GLY A 140 0.92 15.57 12.36
N GLY A 141 2.01 15.28 11.64
CA GLY A 141 2.00 14.77 10.27
C GLY A 141 3.34 14.84 9.56
N ILE A 142 3.40 14.20 8.39
CA ILE A 142 4.50 14.27 7.41
C ILE A 142 3.91 14.38 6.00
N ASN A 143 4.55 15.19 5.14
CA ASN A 143 4.33 15.22 3.70
C ASN A 143 5.65 14.95 2.97
N ALA A 144 5.58 14.26 1.84
CA ALA A 144 6.68 14.15 0.88
C ALA A 144 6.13 13.95 -0.54
N SER A 145 6.94 14.29 -1.54
CA SER A 145 6.62 14.07 -2.95
C SER A 145 7.75 13.33 -3.68
N TRP A 146 7.44 12.38 -4.55
CA TRP A 146 8.42 11.63 -5.32
C TRP A 146 7.89 11.25 -6.70
N ALA A 147 8.80 11.01 -7.64
CA ALA A 147 8.45 10.45 -8.94
C ALA A 147 8.38 8.92 -8.84
N VAL A 148 7.42 8.30 -9.54
CA VAL A 148 7.41 6.84 -9.73
C VAL A 148 8.62 6.45 -10.59
N PRO A 149 9.52 5.57 -10.14
CA PRO A 149 10.68 5.18 -10.93
C PRO A 149 10.27 4.26 -12.09
N ALA A 150 11.21 3.94 -12.98
CA ALA A 150 11.09 2.89 -13.96
C ALA A 150 10.77 1.54 -13.29
N ALA A 151 10.19 0.61 -14.05
CA ALA A 151 10.05 -0.76 -13.60
C ALA A 151 11.45 -1.41 -13.41
N PRO A 152 11.58 -2.38 -12.49
CA PRO A 152 12.69 -3.31 -12.49
C PRO A 152 12.86 -4.03 -13.84
N VAL A 153 14.10 -4.38 -14.18
CA VAL A 153 14.42 -5.13 -15.42
C VAL A 153 14.18 -6.63 -15.21
N GLY A 154 14.54 -7.14 -14.04
CA GLY A 154 14.19 -8.47 -13.56
C GLY A 154 12.78 -8.47 -12.97
N SER A 155 12.02 -9.53 -13.24
CA SER A 155 10.72 -9.77 -12.63
C SER A 155 10.59 -11.27 -12.36
N ASP A 156 11.02 -11.68 -11.18
CA ASP A 156 10.98 -13.07 -10.71
C ASP A 156 10.00 -13.27 -9.54
N GLY A 157 9.17 -12.24 -9.28
CA GLY A 157 8.14 -12.24 -8.25
C GLY A 157 8.50 -11.41 -7.02
N GLN A 158 9.56 -10.61 -7.09
CA GLN A 158 9.92 -9.65 -6.05
C GLN A 158 8.82 -8.59 -5.84
N VAL A 159 8.85 -7.99 -4.66
CA VAL A 159 8.04 -6.82 -4.31
C VAL A 159 8.96 -5.71 -3.85
N VAL A 160 8.73 -4.49 -4.31
CA VAL A 160 9.51 -3.30 -3.91
C VAL A 160 8.54 -2.24 -3.40
N TYR A 161 8.80 -1.70 -2.22
CA TYR A 161 8.02 -0.65 -1.58
C TYR A 161 8.86 0.60 -1.36
N PHE A 162 8.27 1.74 -1.65
CA PHE A 162 8.80 3.07 -1.37
C PHE A 162 7.77 3.88 -0.58
N PHE A 163 8.18 4.46 0.55
CA PHE A 163 7.30 5.29 1.36
C PHE A 163 8.06 6.24 2.30
N PRO A 164 7.51 7.43 2.60
CA PRO A 164 7.78 8.12 3.86
C PRO A 164 6.89 7.51 4.98
N GLY A 165 7.10 7.88 6.24
CA GLY A 165 6.18 7.39 7.28
C GLY A 165 6.42 7.93 8.68
N LEU A 166 5.54 7.53 9.59
CA LEU A 166 5.62 7.84 11.02
C LEU A 166 5.47 6.58 11.87
N GLN A 167 6.37 6.41 12.85
CA GLN A 167 6.35 5.37 13.88
C GLN A 167 6.50 5.98 15.28
N ASP A 168 6.22 5.16 16.29
CA ASP A 168 6.57 5.42 17.68
C ASP A 168 7.89 4.70 17.98
N ARG A 169 8.90 5.48 18.38
CA ARG A 169 10.24 4.96 18.65
C ARG A 169 10.28 4.00 19.84
N ASP A 170 9.49 4.30 20.87
CA ASP A 170 9.58 3.62 22.16
C ASP A 170 8.60 2.44 22.24
N ASN A 171 7.60 2.40 21.35
CA ASN A 171 6.62 1.33 21.24
C ASN A 171 6.21 1.09 19.78
N VAL A 172 7.09 0.47 18.99
CA VAL A 172 6.83 0.14 17.59
C VAL A 172 5.72 -0.92 17.49
N GLN A 173 4.53 -0.49 17.07
CA GLN A 173 3.36 -1.34 16.78
C GLN A 173 2.89 -1.18 15.34
N SER A 174 3.00 0.03 14.78
CA SER A 174 2.63 0.37 13.41
C SER A 174 3.60 1.37 12.81
N ILE A 175 3.62 1.41 11.49
CA ILE A 175 3.97 2.60 10.72
C ILE A 175 2.75 3.09 9.93
N LEU A 176 2.53 4.40 9.96
CA LEU A 176 1.61 5.07 9.05
C LEU A 176 2.36 5.41 7.77
N GLN A 177 2.00 4.77 6.65
CA GLN A 177 2.78 4.84 5.41
C GLN A 177 1.89 5.02 4.16
N PRO A 178 2.06 6.11 3.39
CA PRO A 178 1.57 6.24 2.03
C PRO A 178 2.55 5.55 1.08
N VAL A 179 2.19 4.37 0.59
CA VAL A 179 3.10 3.45 -0.10
C VAL A 179 2.93 3.53 -1.61
N LEU A 180 4.06 3.55 -2.32
CA LEU A 180 4.20 3.15 -3.72
C LEU A 180 4.81 1.75 -3.75
N GLY A 181 4.16 0.78 -4.40
CA GLY A 181 4.62 -0.60 -4.48
C GLY A 181 4.72 -1.11 -5.91
N TRP A 182 5.83 -1.74 -6.25
CA TRP A 182 5.99 -2.54 -7.47
C TRP A 182 5.56 -3.97 -7.20
N ASN A 183 4.69 -4.50 -8.06
CA ASN A 183 4.18 -5.87 -7.94
C ASN A 183 3.64 -6.18 -6.54
N ALA A 184 3.00 -5.20 -5.89
CA ALA A 184 2.41 -5.39 -4.56
C ALA A 184 1.08 -6.16 -4.63
N PHE A 185 0.39 -6.06 -5.77
CA PHE A 185 -0.93 -6.64 -6.01
C PHE A 185 -0.92 -7.65 -7.16
N ASN A 186 0.16 -8.43 -7.27
CA ASN A 186 0.39 -9.47 -8.26
C ASN A 186 0.11 -8.99 -9.70
N ASP A 187 0.52 -7.75 -9.97
CA ASP A 187 0.17 -6.96 -11.14
C ASP A 187 1.39 -6.64 -12.03
N ASN A 188 2.62 -6.90 -11.56
CA ASN A 188 3.86 -6.47 -12.21
C ASN A 188 3.78 -5.00 -12.66
N ALA A 189 3.23 -4.16 -11.79
CA ALA A 189 3.00 -2.74 -12.04
C ALA A 189 3.29 -1.91 -10.78
N TRP A 190 3.40 -0.60 -10.97
CA TRP A 190 3.42 0.36 -9.88
C TRP A 190 2.00 0.65 -9.40
N THR A 191 1.78 0.50 -8.10
CA THR A 191 0.48 0.72 -7.47
C THR A 191 0.65 1.50 -6.18
N ILE A 192 -0.16 2.54 -5.98
CA ILE A 192 -0.22 3.28 -4.73
C ILE A 192 -1.31 2.72 -3.80
N ALA A 193 -0.97 2.58 -2.51
CA ALA A 193 -1.91 2.26 -1.44
C ALA A 193 -1.42 2.83 -0.11
N SER A 194 -2.34 3.23 0.77
CA SER A 194 -2.02 3.66 2.13
C SER A 194 -2.21 2.50 3.09
N TRP A 195 -1.30 2.34 4.06
CA TRP A 195 -1.27 1.17 4.94
C TRP A 195 -1.14 1.51 6.43
N ASN A 196 -1.71 0.67 7.30
CA ASN A 196 -1.58 0.73 8.76
C ASN A 196 -1.82 -0.66 9.41
N CYS A 197 -1.00 -1.05 10.40
CA CYS A 197 -0.97 -2.38 11.01
C CYS A 197 -0.60 -2.31 12.52
N CYS A 198 -0.76 -3.28 13.40
CA CYS A 198 -1.49 -4.53 13.27
C CYS A 198 -2.44 -4.67 14.46
N GLN A 199 -3.53 -3.91 14.51
CA GLN A 199 -4.51 -4.08 15.57
C GLN A 199 -5.12 -5.47 15.48
N ASN A 200 -4.99 -6.27 16.55
CA ASN A 200 -5.43 -7.67 16.60
C ASN A 200 -4.86 -8.55 15.46
N GLY A 201 -3.62 -8.28 15.05
CA GLY A 201 -2.95 -9.05 13.99
C GLY A 201 -3.44 -8.75 12.56
N ALA A 202 -4.39 -7.83 12.40
CA ALA A 202 -4.93 -7.46 11.10
C ALA A 202 -4.20 -6.27 10.47
N VAL A 203 -3.94 -6.35 9.16
CA VAL A 203 -3.35 -5.28 8.34
C VAL A 203 -4.47 -4.60 7.56
N ASN A 204 -4.48 -3.27 7.57
CA ASN A 204 -5.42 -2.47 6.79
C ASN A 204 -4.69 -1.76 5.66
N TYR A 205 -5.27 -1.80 4.46
CA TYR A 205 -4.82 -1.01 3.32
C TYR A 205 -6.01 -0.36 2.61
N SER A 206 -5.78 0.77 1.94
CA SER A 206 -6.81 1.43 1.14
C SER A 206 -6.92 0.88 -0.27
N THR A 207 -8.04 1.11 -0.96
CA THR A 207 -8.24 0.69 -2.36
C THR A 207 -7.05 1.09 -3.24
N PRO A 208 -6.28 0.14 -3.79
CA PRO A 208 -5.08 0.45 -4.56
C PRO A 208 -5.42 1.18 -5.86
N GLN A 209 -4.50 2.01 -6.35
CA GLN A 209 -4.59 2.65 -7.66
C GLN A 209 -3.30 2.40 -8.43
N THR A 210 -3.40 1.90 -9.67
CA THR A 210 -2.26 1.75 -10.56
C THR A 210 -1.76 3.12 -11.02
N VAL A 211 -0.45 3.29 -11.07
CA VAL A 211 0.26 4.50 -11.51
C VAL A 211 1.36 4.12 -12.49
N ASN A 212 1.92 5.08 -13.22
CA ASN A 212 2.94 4.84 -14.24
C ASN A 212 4.29 5.42 -13.84
N SER A 213 5.37 4.84 -14.37
CA SER A 213 6.70 5.44 -14.26
C SER A 213 6.71 6.88 -14.77
N GLY A 214 7.32 7.78 -14.00
CA GLY A 214 7.34 9.23 -14.23
C GLY A 214 6.19 10.00 -13.60
N ASP A 215 5.10 9.35 -13.17
CA ASP A 215 4.01 10.01 -12.44
C ASP A 215 4.53 10.62 -11.13
N GLN A 216 3.90 11.72 -10.70
CA GLN A 216 4.29 12.44 -9.50
C GLN A 216 3.35 12.07 -8.36
N ILE A 217 3.93 11.55 -7.27
CA ILE A 217 3.20 11.12 -6.09
C ILE A 217 3.39 12.12 -4.96
N VAL A 218 2.32 12.38 -4.21
CA VAL A 218 2.34 13.08 -2.93
C VAL A 218 1.80 12.14 -1.85
N GLY A 219 2.65 11.84 -0.87
CA GLY A 219 2.27 11.11 0.33
C GLY A 219 2.03 12.06 1.50
N THR A 220 0.90 11.90 2.18
CA THR A 220 0.53 12.67 3.37
C THR A 220 0.08 11.75 4.49
N VAL A 221 0.64 11.95 5.67
CA VAL A 221 0.13 11.43 6.94
C VAL A 221 -0.21 12.61 7.83
N GLN A 222 -1.43 12.65 8.36
CA GLN A 222 -1.85 13.74 9.23
C GLN A 222 -2.81 13.25 10.32
N ASN A 223 -2.66 13.76 11.53
CA ASN A 223 -3.63 13.49 12.59
C ASN A 223 -4.94 14.26 12.33
N ASN A 224 -6.09 13.73 12.75
CA ASN A 224 -7.41 14.34 12.53
C ASN A 224 -7.90 15.20 13.71
N CYS A 225 -7.04 15.43 14.71
CA CYS A 225 -7.42 16.14 15.93
C CYS A 225 -7.17 17.65 15.81
N ALA A 226 -7.79 18.42 16.70
CA ALA A 226 -7.57 19.86 16.80
C ALA A 226 -6.10 20.17 17.12
N ALA A 227 -5.62 21.33 16.67
CA ALA A 227 -4.28 21.81 16.97
C ALA A 227 -4.03 21.83 18.49
N GLY A 228 -2.87 21.34 18.92
CA GLY A 228 -2.48 21.25 20.33
C GLY A 228 -3.01 20.02 21.06
N THR A 229 -3.76 19.13 20.40
CA THR A 229 -4.19 17.86 21.02
C THR A 229 -2.96 16.98 21.27
N ALA A 230 -2.64 16.72 22.54
CA ALA A 230 -1.45 15.98 22.95
C ALA A 230 -1.44 14.52 22.45
N THR A 231 -2.60 13.86 22.39
CA THR A 231 -2.73 12.49 21.91
C THR A 231 -3.87 12.40 20.91
N CYS A 232 -3.56 11.98 19.67
CA CYS A 232 -4.57 11.83 18.63
C CYS A 232 -4.75 10.37 18.24
N ALA A 233 -5.95 9.84 18.48
CA ALA A 233 -6.30 8.45 18.17
C ALA A 233 -6.79 8.25 16.73
N SER A 234 -6.83 9.30 15.91
CA SER A 234 -7.36 9.25 14.55
C SER A 234 -6.42 9.95 13.57
N TRP A 235 -6.04 9.23 12.53
CA TRP A 235 -5.08 9.66 11.52
C TRP A 235 -5.64 9.44 10.12
N SER A 236 -5.15 10.21 9.16
CA SER A 236 -5.44 10.03 7.75
C SER A 236 -4.11 9.84 7.03
N ILE A 237 -4.08 8.82 6.18
CA ILE A 237 -2.96 8.51 5.28
C ILE A 237 -3.52 8.63 3.87
N ASN A 238 -2.88 9.42 3.03
CA ASN A 238 -3.28 9.63 1.64
C ASN A 238 -2.06 9.54 0.74
N THR A 239 -2.15 8.69 -0.28
CA THR A 239 -1.22 8.63 -1.39
C THR A 239 -1.96 9.14 -2.63
N LEU A 240 -1.50 10.25 -3.19
CA LEU A 240 -2.10 10.90 -4.35
C LEU A 240 -1.12 10.89 -5.51
N ASP A 241 -1.53 10.36 -6.65
CA ASP A 241 -0.89 10.64 -7.92
C ASP A 241 -1.47 11.95 -8.47
N ILE A 242 -0.65 13.01 -8.51
CA ILE A 242 -1.08 14.31 -9.01
C ILE A 242 -1.07 14.39 -10.54
N THR A 243 -0.36 13.50 -11.22
CA THR A 243 -0.35 13.42 -12.69
C THR A 243 -1.67 12.85 -13.21
N LEU A 244 -2.11 11.74 -12.62
CA LEU A 244 -3.36 11.06 -12.99
C LEU A 244 -4.58 11.57 -12.23
N ASN A 245 -4.36 12.35 -11.15
CA ASN A 245 -5.41 12.80 -10.23
C ASN A 245 -6.22 11.64 -9.63
N VAL A 246 -5.52 10.58 -9.21
CA VAL A 246 -6.10 9.41 -8.52
C VAL A 246 -5.47 9.26 -7.14
N SER A 247 -6.27 8.84 -6.16
CA SER A 247 -5.79 8.68 -4.78
C SER A 247 -6.24 7.39 -4.12
N SER A 248 -5.38 6.92 -3.23
CA SER A 248 -5.64 5.81 -2.30
C SER A 248 -5.44 6.32 -0.87
N ALA A 249 -6.46 6.23 -0.04
CA ALA A 249 -6.44 6.83 1.30
C ALA A 249 -7.05 5.94 2.38
N LEU A 250 -6.37 5.85 3.52
CA LEU A 250 -6.91 5.34 4.78
C LEU A 250 -7.30 6.52 5.66
N ASN A 251 -8.60 6.80 5.71
CA ASN A 251 -9.14 7.89 6.52
C ASN A 251 -9.53 7.39 7.91
N ARG A 252 -9.21 8.21 8.92
CA ARG A 252 -9.58 7.98 10.33
C ARG A 252 -9.05 6.66 10.92
N THR A 253 -7.93 6.16 10.43
CA THR A 253 -7.25 5.00 11.00
C THR A 253 -6.69 5.31 12.40
N SER A 254 -6.54 4.29 13.24
CA SER A 254 -6.08 4.48 14.61
C SER A 254 -4.55 4.60 14.70
N ASN A 255 -4.06 5.24 15.77
CA ASN A 255 -2.65 5.18 16.16
C ASN A 255 -2.31 3.93 16.99
N TYR A 256 -3.31 3.13 17.37
CA TYR A 256 -3.17 1.97 18.24
C TYR A 256 -2.49 2.27 19.58
N GLY A 257 -2.74 3.47 20.13
CA GLY A 257 -2.16 3.92 21.39
C GLY A 257 -0.72 4.42 21.29
N GLN A 258 -0.14 4.47 20.09
CA GLN A 258 1.22 4.95 19.86
C GLN A 258 1.35 6.47 19.85
N THR A 259 2.54 6.95 20.19
CA THR A 259 2.97 8.34 20.04
C THR A 259 3.97 8.44 18.90
N PHE A 260 3.51 8.93 17.75
CA PHE A 260 4.36 9.03 16.57
C PHE A 260 5.41 10.14 16.71
N ASN A 261 6.61 9.80 17.15
CA ASN A 261 7.76 10.69 17.36
C ASN A 261 9.00 10.30 16.53
N TRP A 262 8.87 9.29 15.67
CA TRP A 262 9.88 8.82 14.74
C TRP A 262 9.37 8.97 13.31
N ALA A 263 10.06 9.76 12.50
CA ALA A 263 9.70 10.02 11.12
C ALA A 263 10.68 9.35 10.17
N PHE A 264 10.18 8.97 9.00
CA PHE A 264 10.98 8.44 7.90
C PHE A 264 10.75 9.31 6.66
N GLY A 265 11.84 9.85 6.12
CA GLY A 265 11.82 10.76 4.97
C GLY A 265 11.70 10.00 3.66
N GLY A 266 12.23 8.78 3.64
CA GLY A 266 12.06 7.77 2.61
C GLY A 266 12.55 6.42 3.12
N VAL A 267 11.88 5.36 2.70
CA VAL A 267 12.25 3.97 2.98
C VAL A 267 12.19 3.18 1.68
N LEU A 268 13.18 2.31 1.48
CA LEU A 268 13.16 1.22 0.51
C LEU A 268 12.98 -0.09 1.28
N GLU A 269 11.86 -0.76 1.07
CA GLU A 269 11.56 -2.07 1.64
C GLU A 269 11.28 -3.07 0.51
N VAL A 270 11.90 -4.24 0.57
CA VAL A 270 11.80 -5.23 -0.52
C VAL A 270 11.51 -6.63 0.00
N TYR A 271 10.99 -7.49 -0.87
CA TYR A 271 10.81 -8.90 -0.58
C TYR A 271 11.17 -9.73 -1.79
N GLY A 272 12.03 -10.73 -1.59
CA GLY A 272 12.42 -11.68 -2.63
C GLY A 272 13.40 -11.14 -3.67
N VAL A 273 14.10 -10.03 -3.40
CA VAL A 273 15.10 -9.46 -4.30
C VAL A 273 16.38 -10.29 -4.25
N ALA A 274 16.72 -10.95 -5.36
CA ALA A 274 17.87 -11.85 -5.46
C ALA A 274 19.03 -11.23 -6.25
N GLY A 275 18.81 -10.14 -6.98
CA GLY A 275 19.85 -9.42 -7.67
C GLY A 275 19.49 -7.97 -7.98
N CYS A 276 20.50 -7.19 -8.40
CA CYS A 276 20.32 -5.74 -8.60
C CYS A 276 19.34 -5.40 -9.73
N GLN A 277 19.10 -6.34 -10.66
CA GLN A 277 18.12 -6.15 -11.74
C GLN A 277 16.67 -6.16 -11.22
N ASP A 278 16.44 -6.61 -9.98
CA ASP A 278 15.11 -6.67 -9.36
C ASP A 278 14.72 -5.32 -8.73
N TYR A 279 15.67 -4.39 -8.60
CA TYR A 279 15.42 -2.99 -8.27
C TYR A 279 15.04 -2.17 -9.52
N PRO A 280 14.39 -1.01 -9.36
CA PRO A 280 14.12 -0.08 -10.46
C PRO A 280 15.37 0.30 -11.26
N GLN A 281 15.23 0.47 -12.58
CA GLN A 281 16.37 0.72 -13.46
C GLN A 281 17.05 2.08 -13.24
N ASP A 282 16.35 3.08 -12.67
CA ASP A 282 16.90 4.41 -12.41
C ASP A 282 18.09 4.37 -11.44
N GLY A 283 18.17 3.33 -10.59
CA GLY A 283 19.19 3.18 -9.55
C GLY A 283 19.06 4.18 -8.40
N THR A 284 18.00 4.98 -8.38
CA THR A 284 17.75 5.94 -7.30
C THR A 284 16.29 6.38 -7.23
N ILE A 285 15.86 6.78 -6.04
CA ILE A 285 14.61 7.52 -5.83
C ILE A 285 14.87 8.67 -4.84
N SER A 286 14.22 9.81 -5.08
CA SER A 286 14.27 10.96 -4.17
C SER A 286 12.86 11.33 -3.68
N PHE A 287 12.71 11.37 -2.36
CA PHE A 287 11.60 12.01 -1.69
C PHE A 287 11.94 13.48 -1.47
N ASN A 288 11.18 14.35 -2.11
CA ASN A 288 11.37 15.79 -2.14
C ASN A 288 10.29 16.50 -1.30
N ASN A 289 10.53 17.77 -1.01
CA ASN A 289 9.59 18.64 -0.28
C ASN A 289 9.12 18.00 1.04
N ILE A 290 10.02 17.33 1.74
CA ILE A 290 9.69 16.67 3.00
C ILE A 290 9.35 17.74 4.04
N GLN A 291 8.16 17.65 4.61
CA GLN A 291 7.66 18.56 5.63
C GLN A 291 7.14 17.77 6.83
N LEU A 292 7.68 18.06 8.01
CA LEU A 292 7.16 17.56 9.28
C LEU A 292 6.30 18.62 9.94
N PHE A 293 5.23 18.19 10.59
CA PHE A 293 4.31 19.06 11.32
C PHE A 293 4.31 18.71 12.80
N ASP A 294 4.19 19.71 13.67
CA ASP A 294 3.94 19.50 15.10
C ASP A 294 2.46 19.23 15.39
N ILE A 295 2.13 18.93 16.65
CA ILE A 295 0.73 18.74 17.09
C ILE A 295 -0.14 19.99 16.93
N ASN A 296 0.45 21.18 16.77
CA ASN A 296 -0.26 22.44 16.49
C ASN A 296 -0.51 22.65 14.99
N LYS A 297 -0.20 21.66 14.15
CA LYS A 297 -0.32 21.72 12.68
C LYS A 297 0.63 22.73 12.05
N LYS A 298 1.68 23.13 12.76
CA LYS A 298 2.72 24.03 12.24
C LYS A 298 3.86 23.21 11.68
N GLN A 299 4.35 23.62 10.51
CA GLN A 299 5.54 23.02 9.94
C GLN A 299 6.72 23.23 10.89
N ILE A 300 7.47 22.17 11.16
CA ILE A 300 8.73 22.20 11.88
C ILE A 300 9.77 22.70 10.89
N THR A 301 10.32 23.89 11.11
CA THR A 301 11.22 24.57 10.15
C THR A 301 12.62 24.84 10.68
N LYS A 302 12.92 24.51 11.95
CA LYS A 302 14.23 24.78 12.55
C LYS A 302 15.28 23.80 12.03
N PRO A 303 16.28 24.23 11.23
CA PRO A 303 17.20 23.31 10.56
C PRO A 303 18.08 22.50 11.52
N ALA A 304 18.49 23.09 12.64
CA ALA A 304 19.37 22.43 13.63
C ALA A 304 18.70 21.24 14.37
N SER A 305 17.37 21.15 14.35
CA SER A 305 16.62 20.01 14.92
C SER A 305 16.15 19.00 13.88
N LEU A 306 16.33 19.31 12.58
CA LEU A 306 15.90 18.45 11.46
C LEU A 306 17.09 17.79 10.76
N ALA A 307 17.92 17.08 11.52
CA ALA A 307 19.02 16.28 10.99
C ALA A 307 18.54 14.84 10.75
N TRP A 308 18.21 14.53 9.50
CA TRP A 308 17.88 13.17 9.08
C TRP A 308 19.14 12.30 9.14
N SER A 309 19.00 11.11 9.70
CA SER A 309 20.03 10.07 9.68
C SER A 309 19.81 9.18 8.45
N PRO A 310 20.74 9.16 7.48
CA PRO A 310 20.70 8.19 6.40
C PRO A 310 21.27 6.85 6.87
N ASN A 311 20.63 5.76 6.45
CA ASN A 311 21.04 4.42 6.81
C ASN A 311 20.95 3.45 5.64
N VAL A 312 21.90 2.51 5.59
CA VAL A 312 21.87 1.34 4.72
C VAL A 312 21.82 0.11 5.62
N LEU A 313 20.71 -0.60 5.59
CA LEU A 313 20.36 -1.68 6.51
C LEU A 313 20.70 -3.05 5.94
N GLN A 314 20.67 -3.23 4.64
CA GLN A 314 21.12 -4.47 4.03
C GLN A 314 22.25 -4.12 3.09
N GLN A 315 23.32 -4.91 3.11
CA GLN A 315 24.44 -4.70 2.21
C GLN A 315 24.34 -5.72 1.08
N SER A 316 24.08 -5.23 -0.11
CA SER A 316 24.13 -6.00 -1.35
C SER A 316 25.08 -5.31 -2.33
N GLY A 317 25.57 -6.04 -3.33
CA GLY A 317 26.45 -5.50 -4.38
C GLY A 317 25.80 -4.47 -5.32
N CYS A 318 24.68 -3.87 -4.92
CA CYS A 318 23.83 -3.00 -5.74
C CYS A 318 24.07 -1.50 -5.44
N ASN A 319 25.28 -1.12 -5.04
CA ASN A 319 25.62 0.29 -4.79
C ASN A 319 24.67 1.02 -3.81
N LEU A 320 24.17 0.28 -2.81
CA LEU A 320 23.22 0.80 -1.83
C LEU A 320 23.79 2.01 -1.10
N ASN A 321 23.07 3.13 -1.12
CA ASN A 321 23.46 4.37 -0.46
C ASN A 321 22.28 5.31 -0.21
N SER A 322 22.12 5.73 1.03
CA SER A 322 21.14 6.73 1.43
C SER A 322 21.79 8.06 1.80
N SER A 323 21.08 9.15 1.50
CA SER A 323 21.50 10.50 1.86
C SER A 323 20.28 11.37 2.14
N ALA A 324 20.46 12.41 2.96
CA ALA A 324 19.38 13.31 3.30
C ALA A 324 19.86 14.74 3.51
N THR A 325 18.99 15.68 3.14
CA THR A 325 19.01 17.09 3.57
C THR A 325 17.76 17.35 4.41
N THR A 326 17.54 18.60 4.84
CA THR A 326 16.36 18.94 5.65
C THR A 326 15.01 18.63 4.97
N SER A 327 14.96 18.63 3.63
CA SER A 327 13.71 18.48 2.87
C SER A 327 13.79 17.47 1.72
N VAL A 328 14.91 16.76 1.60
CA VAL A 328 15.12 15.75 0.55
C VAL A 328 15.74 14.51 1.18
N SER A 329 15.24 13.34 0.83
CA SER A 329 15.85 12.04 1.12
C SER A 329 16.06 11.29 -0.19
N THR A 330 17.25 10.77 -0.42
CA THR A 330 17.61 10.04 -1.63
C THR A 330 18.13 8.67 -1.24
N LEU A 331 17.58 7.64 -1.88
CA LEU A 331 17.98 6.24 -1.76
C LEU A 331 18.55 5.78 -3.10
N SER A 332 19.64 5.02 -3.10
CA SER A 332 20.35 4.55 -4.31
C SER A 332 20.53 3.05 -4.26
N TYR A 333 20.35 2.35 -5.37
CA TYR A 333 20.33 0.89 -5.45
C TYR A 333 20.69 0.35 -6.85
#